data_AF-A0AAW3ZVB8-F1
#
_entry.id   AF-A0AAW3ZVB8-F1
#
_cell.length_a   1.000
_cell.length_b   1.000
_cell.length_c   1.000
_cell.angle_alpha   90.00
_cell.angle_beta   90.00
_cell.angle_gamma   90.00
#
_symmetry.space_group_name_H-M   'P 1'
#
loop_
_entity.id
_entity.type
_entity.pdbx_description
1 polymer ?
#
loop_
_entity_poly.entity_id
_entity_poly.type
_entity_poly.pdbx_seq_one_letter_code
_entity_poly.pdbx_strand_id
1 'polypeptide(L)'
;MRYGEQILKEFDVERDLEVWENKQEREYMIKIILPEFCCLCPRSGYPDFATIYLEYIPNKLVVELKTIKLYINSFMNRNISHEDSINEIYTVLEKKLEPKYMKITGDFNPRGNVHTVIEVSSQSFLKSVEKPRKEEQAYEFKDRGDNKRAGARRINERERDRSRDDKRGNSRSFSSDRPSRGFKSDDKPKRAPKDGFRKISFEGDKKPRIVKKDK
;
A
#
# COMPACT_ATOMS: atom_id res chain seq x y z
N MET A 1 -16.79 12.65 -21.14
CA MET A 1 -15.71 12.46 -20.14
C MET A 1 -15.81 13.63 -19.17
N ARG A 2 -15.70 13.39 -17.86
CA ARG A 2 -15.73 14.49 -16.87
C ARG A 2 -14.42 15.27 -16.95
N TYR A 3 -14.41 16.52 -16.49
CA TYR A 3 -13.24 17.40 -16.64
C TYR A 3 -11.95 16.78 -16.05
N GLY A 4 -12.03 16.16 -14.86
CA GLY A 4 -10.86 15.56 -14.21
C GLY A 4 -10.32 14.32 -14.95
N GLU A 5 -11.21 13.50 -15.49
CA GLU A 5 -10.84 12.35 -16.32
C GLU A 5 -10.10 12.79 -17.59
N GLN A 6 -10.57 13.88 -18.21
CA GLN A 6 -9.92 14.43 -19.40
C GLN A 6 -8.51 14.95 -19.08
N ILE A 7 -8.36 15.71 -17.99
CA ILE A 7 -7.04 16.20 -17.55
C ILE A 7 -6.06 15.05 -17.33
N LEU A 8 -6.47 13.99 -16.62
CA LEU A 8 -5.59 12.86 -16.36
C LEU A 8 -5.26 12.04 -17.61
N LYS A 9 -6.20 11.95 -18.56
CA LYS A 9 -5.97 11.24 -19.82
C LYS A 9 -5.00 11.97 -20.74
N GLU A 10 -5.00 13.31 -20.69
CA GLU A 10 -4.14 14.17 -21.52
C GLU A 10 -2.82 14.55 -20.84
N PHE A 11 -2.67 14.22 -19.55
CA PHE A 11 -1.49 14.55 -18.75
C PHE A 11 -0.27 13.77 -19.25
N ASP A 12 0.70 14.51 -19.75
CA ASP A 12 2.01 14.00 -20.14
C ASP A 12 3.05 14.45 -19.11
N VAL A 13 3.71 13.50 -18.46
CA VAL A 13 4.65 13.82 -17.38
C VAL A 13 5.83 14.68 -17.83
N GLU A 14 6.30 14.53 -19.07
CA GLU A 14 7.44 15.30 -19.59
C GLU A 14 7.02 16.74 -19.90
N ARG A 15 5.84 16.93 -20.47
CA ARG A 15 5.31 18.26 -20.85
C ARG A 15 4.68 19.02 -19.67
N ASP A 16 3.93 18.32 -18.82
CA ASP A 16 2.95 18.93 -17.90
C ASP A 16 3.41 18.92 -16.43
N LEU A 17 4.45 18.16 -16.06
CA LEU A 17 5.06 18.29 -14.73
C LEU A 17 5.91 19.58 -14.67
N GLU A 18 5.34 20.60 -14.05
CA GLU A 18 5.88 21.95 -13.93
C GLU A 18 6.76 22.13 -12.68
N VAL A 19 7.73 23.03 -12.79
CA VAL A 19 8.68 23.35 -11.72
C VAL A 19 8.85 24.87 -11.58
N TRP A 20 9.21 25.30 -10.38
CA TRP A 20 9.57 26.67 -10.04
C TRP A 20 11.06 26.79 -9.75
N GLU A 21 11.62 27.97 -9.98
CA GLU A 21 12.96 28.31 -9.53
C GLU A 21 13.04 28.43 -8.00
N ASN A 22 14.02 27.76 -7.40
CA ASN A 22 14.39 27.96 -6.00
C ASN A 22 15.21 29.25 -5.85
N LYS A 23 14.65 30.25 -5.17
CA LYS A 23 15.31 31.55 -4.92
C LYS A 23 16.05 31.62 -3.59
N GLN A 24 16.01 30.56 -2.79
CA GLN A 24 16.60 30.53 -1.45
C GLN A 24 18.00 29.91 -1.50
N GLU A 25 18.95 30.55 -0.82
CA GLU A 25 20.34 30.07 -0.74
C GLU A 25 20.53 28.99 0.34
N ARG A 26 19.67 28.97 1.36
CA ARG A 26 19.76 28.03 2.48
C ARG A 26 19.26 26.65 2.07
N GLU A 27 19.80 25.61 2.72
CA GLU A 27 19.24 24.27 2.63
C GLU A 27 18.01 24.15 3.53
N TYR A 28 16.93 23.63 2.96
CA TYR A 28 15.70 23.35 3.68
C TYR A 28 15.07 22.08 3.14
N MET A 29 14.30 21.39 3.98
CA MET A 29 13.61 20.16 3.60
C MET A 29 12.15 20.47 3.30
N ILE A 30 11.68 20.05 2.13
CA ILE A 30 10.27 20.09 1.76
C ILE A 30 9.69 18.70 2.01
N LYS A 31 8.55 18.64 2.73
CA LYS A 31 7.78 17.42 2.95
C LYS A 31 6.39 17.57 2.34
N ILE A 32 6.04 16.68 1.42
CA ILE A 32 4.74 16.65 0.73
C ILE A 32 4.09 15.31 1.00
N ILE A 33 2.82 15.34 1.39
CA ILE A 33 2.00 14.15 1.62
C ILE A 33 0.94 14.09 0.52
N LEU A 34 0.89 12.98 -0.19
CA LEU A 34 -0.03 12.72 -1.31
C LEU A 34 -0.87 11.47 -0.94
N PRO A 35 -2.00 11.66 -0.23
CA PRO A 35 -2.80 10.56 0.31
C PRO A 35 -3.70 9.86 -0.72
N GLU A 36 -3.78 10.38 -1.95
CA GLU A 36 -4.71 9.92 -2.98
C GLU A 36 -4.04 9.04 -4.06
N PHE A 37 -2.90 8.39 -3.76
CA PHE A 37 -2.29 7.49 -4.73
C PHE A 37 -3.12 6.21 -4.90
N CYS A 38 -3.35 5.85 -6.16
CA CYS A 38 -4.06 4.64 -6.55
C CYS A 38 -3.43 4.09 -7.83
N CYS A 39 -3.36 2.76 -7.94
CA CYS A 39 -2.95 2.06 -9.15
C CYS A 39 -3.69 0.71 -9.27
N LEU A 40 -3.53 0.02 -10.40
CA LEU A 40 -4.12 -1.31 -10.59
C LEU A 40 -3.04 -2.38 -10.46
N CYS A 41 -3.33 -3.42 -9.68
CA CYS A 41 -2.45 -4.57 -9.57
C CYS A 41 -2.30 -5.26 -10.93
N PRO A 42 -1.07 -5.44 -11.47
CA PRO A 42 -0.85 -5.90 -12.83
C PRO A 42 -1.34 -7.33 -13.09
N ARG A 43 -1.48 -8.14 -12.04
CA ARG A 43 -1.94 -9.53 -12.15
C ARG A 43 -3.45 -9.67 -12.00
N SER A 44 -4.08 -8.87 -11.15
CA SER A 44 -5.49 -9.06 -10.76
C SER A 44 -6.43 -7.97 -11.22
N GLY A 45 -5.90 -6.80 -11.58
CA GLY A 45 -6.68 -5.60 -11.90
C GLY A 45 -7.39 -4.96 -10.69
N TYR A 46 -7.21 -5.49 -9.47
CA TYR A 46 -7.75 -4.83 -8.28
C TYR A 46 -7.02 -3.52 -8.00
N PRO A 47 -7.74 -2.47 -7.56
CA PRO A 47 -7.12 -1.21 -7.18
C PRO A 47 -6.32 -1.38 -5.88
N ASP A 48 -5.12 -0.83 -5.88
CA ASP A 48 -4.26 -0.70 -4.71
C ASP A 48 -4.11 0.79 -4.38
N PHE A 49 -4.14 1.12 -3.09
CA PHE A 49 -4.10 2.49 -2.58
C PHE A 49 -2.87 2.68 -1.70
N ALA A 50 -2.29 3.88 -1.72
CA ALA A 50 -1.17 4.22 -0.85
C ALA A 50 -1.20 5.71 -0.45
N THR A 51 -0.51 6.03 0.63
CA THR A 51 -0.07 7.41 0.91
C THR A 51 1.38 7.55 0.48
N ILE A 52 1.66 8.51 -0.41
CA ILE A 52 3.03 8.83 -0.82
C ILE A 52 3.56 9.98 0.02
N TYR A 53 4.71 9.77 0.64
CA TYR A 53 5.48 10.77 1.35
C TYR A 53 6.70 11.13 0.50
N LEU A 54 6.75 12.38 0.05
CA LEU A 54 7.90 12.93 -0.66
C LEU A 54 8.66 13.88 0.27
N GLU A 55 9.92 13.59 0.50
CA GLU A 55 10.84 14.44 1.24
C GLU A 55 12.03 14.80 0.35
N TYR A 56 12.32 16.08 0.16
CA TYR A 56 13.49 16.48 -0.64
C TYR A 56 14.09 17.80 -0.20
N ILE A 57 15.39 17.95 -0.48
CA ILE A 57 16.12 19.22 -0.36
C ILE A 57 16.31 19.74 -1.79
N PRO A 58 15.64 20.86 -2.17
CA PRO A 58 15.74 21.37 -3.52
C PRO A 58 17.15 21.87 -3.84
N ASN A 59 17.53 21.76 -5.11
CA ASN A 59 18.69 22.45 -5.66
C ASN A 59 18.22 23.78 -6.28
N LYS A 60 18.16 23.85 -7.63
CA LYS A 60 17.70 25.03 -8.37
C LYS A 60 16.19 25.05 -8.61
N LEU A 61 15.52 23.92 -8.43
CA LEU A 61 14.12 23.73 -8.80
C LEU A 61 13.28 23.19 -7.64
N VAL A 62 12.02 23.60 -7.61
CA VAL A 62 10.98 23.17 -6.66
C VAL A 62 9.79 22.69 -7.47
N VAL A 63 9.20 21.55 -7.10
CA VAL A 63 8.04 21.01 -7.81
C VAL A 63 6.79 21.86 -7.58
N GLU A 64 5.94 22.00 -8.61
CA GLU A 64 4.64 22.65 -8.47
C GLU A 64 3.58 21.66 -7.93
N LEU A 65 2.76 22.11 -6.96
CA LEU A 65 1.87 21.24 -6.18
C LEU A 65 0.67 20.68 -6.98
N LYS A 66 0.12 21.44 -7.92
CA LYS A 66 -0.99 20.99 -8.76
C LYS A 66 -0.55 19.88 -9.71
N THR A 67 0.60 20.05 -10.37
CA THR A 67 1.11 19.14 -11.40
C THR A 67 1.68 17.87 -10.79
N ILE A 68 2.34 17.92 -9.62
CA ILE A 68 2.72 16.70 -8.90
C ILE A 68 1.49 15.90 -8.47
N LYS A 69 0.43 16.56 -7.99
CA LYS A 69 -0.84 15.89 -7.67
C LYS A 69 -1.43 15.20 -8.89
N LEU A 70 -1.45 15.88 -10.05
CA LEU A 70 -1.95 15.30 -11.30
C LEU A 70 -1.08 14.12 -11.76
N TYR A 71 0.24 14.22 -11.62
CA TYR A 71 1.15 13.12 -11.91
C TYR A 71 0.85 11.88 -11.06
N ILE A 72 0.71 12.04 -9.74
CA ILE A 72 0.33 10.94 -8.84
C ILE A 72 -1.03 10.35 -9.21
N ASN A 73 -2.02 11.19 -9.52
CA ASN A 73 -3.35 10.71 -9.90
C ASN A 73 -3.38 10.02 -11.28
N SER A 74 -2.37 10.24 -12.14
CA SER A 74 -2.25 9.56 -13.43
C SER A 74 -2.04 8.04 -13.29
N PHE A 75 -1.62 7.55 -12.11
CA PHE A 75 -1.44 6.14 -11.81
C PHE A 75 -2.75 5.36 -11.67
N MET A 76 -3.89 6.03 -11.44
CA MET A 76 -5.16 5.42 -11.07
C MET A 76 -5.61 4.28 -12.01
N ASN A 77 -5.34 4.40 -13.31
CA ASN A 77 -5.73 3.42 -14.33
C ASN A 77 -4.55 2.61 -14.89
N ARG A 78 -3.38 2.67 -14.24
CA ARG A 78 -2.15 2.01 -14.70
C ARG A 78 -1.97 0.68 -14.00
N ASN A 79 -1.70 -0.37 -14.78
CA ASN A 79 -1.33 -1.69 -14.26
C ASN A 79 0.16 -1.71 -13.93
N ILE A 80 0.52 -1.54 -12.65
CA ILE A 80 1.91 -1.38 -12.20
C ILE A 80 2.10 -2.00 -10.81
N SER A 81 3.28 -2.57 -10.56
CA SER A 81 3.63 -3.12 -9.23
C SER A 81 3.84 -1.98 -8.23
N HIS A 82 3.79 -2.29 -6.94
CA HIS A 82 4.03 -1.30 -5.88
C HIS A 82 5.47 -0.77 -6.01
N GLU A 83 6.43 -1.67 -6.21
CA GLU A 83 7.85 -1.40 -6.35
C GLU A 83 8.15 -0.51 -7.56
N ASP A 84 7.63 -0.87 -8.74
CA ASP A 84 7.86 -0.10 -9.97
C ASP A 84 7.24 1.29 -9.87
N SER A 85 6.05 1.40 -9.24
CA SER A 85 5.37 2.69 -9.12
C SER A 85 6.18 3.70 -8.32
N ILE A 86 6.76 3.30 -7.18
CA ILE A 86 7.57 4.19 -6.35
C ILE A 86 8.90 4.53 -7.03
N ASN A 87 9.55 3.55 -7.67
CA ASN A 87 10.81 3.78 -8.39
C ASN A 87 10.62 4.68 -9.61
N GLU A 88 9.50 4.56 -10.32
CA GLU A 88 9.18 5.46 -11.44
C GLU A 88 8.99 6.89 -10.95
N ILE A 89 8.19 7.10 -9.90
CA ILE A 89 7.97 8.43 -9.31
C ILE A 89 9.31 9.04 -8.89
N TYR A 90 10.16 8.26 -8.21
CA TYR A 90 11.50 8.70 -7.81
C TYR A 90 12.33 9.13 -9.03
N THR A 91 12.43 8.27 -10.05
CA THR A 91 13.26 8.51 -11.25
C THR A 91 12.82 9.77 -11.99
N VAL A 92 11.52 9.97 -12.17
CA VAL A 92 10.97 11.15 -12.86
C VAL A 92 11.28 12.43 -12.07
N LEU A 93 11.04 12.43 -10.76
CA LEU A 93 11.27 13.60 -9.92
C LEU A 93 12.77 13.92 -9.79
N GLU A 94 13.63 12.91 -9.69
CA GLU A 94 15.08 13.07 -9.63
C GLU A 94 15.60 13.75 -10.90
N LYS A 95 15.18 13.24 -12.06
CA LYS A 95 15.55 13.80 -13.37
C LYS A 95 15.05 15.23 -13.57
N LYS A 96 13.82 15.55 -13.11
CA LYS A 96 13.24 16.89 -13.30
C LYS A 96 13.74 17.93 -12.32
N LEU A 97 13.99 17.56 -11.07
CA LEU A 97 14.31 18.50 -9.98
C LEU A 97 15.80 18.59 -9.69
N GLU A 98 16.58 17.56 -10.04
CA GLU A 98 18.00 17.42 -9.69
C GLU A 98 18.27 17.81 -8.21
N PRO A 99 17.53 17.22 -7.24
CA PRO A 99 17.57 17.67 -5.85
C PRO A 99 18.89 17.27 -5.20
N LYS A 100 19.29 18.01 -4.15
CA LYS A 100 20.47 17.64 -3.35
C LYS A 100 20.26 16.34 -2.58
N TYR A 101 19.02 16.12 -2.15
CA TYR A 101 18.56 14.91 -1.47
C TYR A 101 17.10 14.68 -1.81
N MET A 102 16.71 13.41 -1.97
CA MET A 102 15.32 13.04 -2.10
C MET A 102 15.08 11.67 -1.49
N LYS A 103 13.90 11.52 -0.88
CA LYS A 103 13.34 10.28 -0.37
C LYS A 103 11.86 10.22 -0.73
N ILE A 104 11.43 9.05 -1.18
CA ILE A 104 10.02 8.73 -1.40
C ILE A 104 9.69 7.50 -0.58
N THR A 105 8.64 7.60 0.23
CA THR A 105 8.04 6.47 0.94
C THR A 105 6.62 6.27 0.43
N GLY A 106 6.33 5.10 -0.13
CA GLY A 106 4.98 4.66 -0.45
C GLY A 106 4.45 3.72 0.63
N ASP A 107 3.48 4.18 1.40
CA ASP A 107 2.80 3.39 2.44
C ASP A 107 1.49 2.82 1.87
N PHE A 108 1.52 1.54 1.47
CA PHE A 108 0.41 0.88 0.78
C PHE A 108 -0.60 0.30 1.77
N ASN A 109 -1.88 0.42 1.45
CA ASN A 109 -2.94 -0.19 2.23
C ASN A 109 -2.78 -1.73 2.25
N PRO A 110 -3.11 -2.40 3.37
CA PRO A 110 -2.94 -3.83 3.48
C PRO A 110 -3.73 -4.63 2.44
N ARG A 111 -3.08 -5.64 1.86
CA ARG A 111 -3.69 -6.58 0.91
C ARG A 111 -3.49 -8.00 1.40
N GLY A 112 -4.59 -8.73 1.60
CA GLY A 112 -4.52 -10.09 2.17
C GLY A 112 -3.88 -10.12 3.56
N ASN A 113 -4.12 -9.10 4.38
CA ASN A 113 -3.49 -8.88 5.70
C ASN A 113 -1.97 -8.67 5.67
N VAL A 114 -1.40 -8.35 4.51
CA VAL A 114 0.02 -7.98 4.38
C VAL A 114 0.10 -6.48 4.12
N HIS A 115 0.85 -5.77 4.97
CA HIS A 115 1.14 -4.35 4.84
C HIS A 115 2.51 -4.16 4.19
N THR A 116 2.63 -3.21 3.27
CA THR A 116 3.87 -3.01 2.51
C THR A 116 4.21 -1.52 2.51
N VAL A 117 5.46 -1.21 2.89
CA VAL A 117 6.03 0.13 2.79
C VAL A 117 7.26 0.04 1.91
N ILE A 118 7.32 0.90 0.90
CA ILE A 118 8.42 0.94 -0.07
C ILE A 118 9.12 2.28 0.08
N GLU A 119 10.44 2.26 0.29
CA GLU A 119 11.25 3.46 0.47
C GLU A 119 12.41 3.50 -0.53
N VAL A 120 12.57 4.63 -1.19
CA VAL A 120 13.68 4.92 -2.11
C VAL A 120 14.30 6.25 -1.70
N SER A 121 15.63 6.30 -1.56
CA SER A 121 16.36 7.51 -1.17
C SER A 121 17.69 7.66 -1.90
N SER A 122 18.11 8.90 -2.14
CA SER A 122 19.39 9.21 -2.79
C SER A 122 20.61 8.83 -1.94
N GLN A 123 20.44 8.73 -0.61
CA GLN A 123 21.42 8.08 0.25
C GLN A 123 21.21 6.57 0.18
N SER A 124 22.23 5.83 -0.25
CA SER A 124 22.19 4.37 -0.30
C SER A 124 21.94 3.80 1.11
N PHE A 125 20.90 2.97 1.24
CA PHE A 125 20.57 2.21 2.46
C PHE A 125 21.72 1.32 2.98
N LEU A 126 22.76 1.10 2.19
CA LEU A 126 23.90 0.24 2.53
C LEU A 126 24.83 0.80 3.63
N LYS A 127 24.60 2.02 4.16
CA LYS A 127 25.39 2.54 5.29
C LYS A 127 24.85 2.17 6.69
N SER A 128 23.66 1.58 6.79
CA SER A 128 23.03 1.27 8.08
C SER A 128 22.91 -0.23 8.41
N VAL A 129 23.27 -1.13 7.48
CA VAL A 129 23.39 -2.57 7.78
C VAL A 129 24.67 -2.86 8.58
N GLU A 130 25.66 -1.97 8.55
CA GLU A 130 26.82 -2.02 9.46
C GLU A 130 26.52 -1.34 10.81
N LYS A 131 25.62 -1.95 11.59
CA LYS A 131 25.76 -2.04 13.05
C LYS A 131 24.77 -3.07 13.58
N PRO A 132 25.22 -4.14 14.26
CA PRO A 132 24.32 -5.11 14.84
C PRO A 132 23.55 -4.42 15.98
N ARG A 133 22.23 -4.29 15.85
CA ARG A 133 21.40 -4.07 17.03
C ARG A 133 21.35 -5.40 17.77
N LYS A 134 22.17 -5.48 18.82
CA LYS A 134 22.01 -6.47 19.87
C LYS A 134 20.63 -6.34 20.52
N GLU A 135 20.12 -7.51 20.87
CA GLU A 135 19.04 -7.84 21.81
C GLU A 135 17.60 -7.88 21.25
N GLU A 136 17.26 -9.11 20.85
CA GLU A 136 15.92 -9.70 20.90
C GLU A 136 15.30 -9.48 22.29
N GLN A 137 14.22 -8.70 22.36
CA GLN A 137 13.28 -8.86 23.47
C GLN A 137 12.32 -9.98 23.09
N ALA A 138 12.58 -11.16 23.65
CA ALA A 138 11.69 -12.30 23.59
C ALA A 138 10.28 -11.91 24.07
N TYR A 139 9.28 -12.19 23.24
CA TYR A 139 7.88 -12.08 23.63
C TYR A 139 7.54 -13.27 24.53
N GLU A 140 7.55 -13.06 25.86
CA GLU A 140 7.11 -14.08 26.81
C GLU A 140 5.59 -14.26 26.76
N PHE A 141 5.14 -15.44 26.32
CA PHE A 141 3.75 -15.88 26.45
C PHE A 141 3.46 -16.19 27.92
N LYS A 142 2.77 -15.29 28.62
CA LYS A 142 2.27 -15.55 29.98
C LYS A 142 1.04 -16.45 29.90
N ASP A 143 1.25 -17.74 30.14
CA ASP A 143 0.17 -18.68 30.41
C ASP A 143 -0.52 -18.28 31.73
N ARG A 144 -1.78 -17.82 31.66
CA ARG A 144 -2.59 -17.55 32.86
C ARG A 144 -3.11 -18.89 33.40
N GLY A 145 -2.20 -19.65 34.02
CA GLY A 145 -2.55 -20.78 34.87
C GLY A 145 -2.99 -20.29 36.24
N ASP A 146 -4.29 -20.03 36.42
CA ASP A 146 -4.86 -19.83 37.75
C ASP A 146 -4.96 -21.18 38.46
N ASN A 147 -4.21 -21.28 39.55
CA ASN A 147 -3.98 -22.49 40.30
C ASN A 147 -4.76 -22.40 41.62
N LYS A 148 -5.53 -23.45 41.95
CA LYS A 148 -5.75 -24.06 43.28
C LYS A 148 -7.22 -24.35 43.62
N ARG A 149 -7.52 -25.64 43.76
CA ARG A 149 -8.02 -26.30 44.99
C ARG A 149 -7.97 -27.82 44.72
N ALA A 150 -6.95 -28.51 45.21
CA ALA A 150 -6.91 -29.19 46.51
C ALA A 150 -7.98 -30.27 46.66
N GLY A 151 -7.58 -31.55 46.74
CA GLY A 151 -8.42 -32.61 47.29
C GLY A 151 -8.35 -33.98 46.62
N ALA A 152 -7.35 -34.77 47.00
CA ALA A 152 -7.42 -36.21 47.31
C ALA A 152 -8.40 -37.16 46.54
N ARG A 153 -7.77 -38.20 45.95
CA ARG A 153 -8.10 -39.65 46.00
C ARG A 153 -9.10 -40.27 45.00
N ARG A 154 -8.52 -41.23 44.26
CA ARG A 154 -8.95 -42.61 43.93
C ARG A 154 -10.23 -42.86 43.09
N ILE A 155 -9.97 -43.37 41.88
CA ILE A 155 -10.56 -44.54 41.21
C ILE A 155 -11.58 -45.35 42.07
N ASN A 156 -12.86 -45.45 41.64
CA ASN A 156 -13.45 -46.63 40.98
C ASN A 156 -14.99 -46.55 40.82
N GLU A 157 -15.46 -47.10 39.69
CA GLU A 157 -16.66 -47.95 39.48
C GLU A 157 -18.07 -47.62 40.03
N ARG A 158 -19.05 -47.90 39.13
CA ARG A 158 -20.50 -48.20 39.37
C ARG A 158 -21.38 -47.03 39.77
N GLU A 159 -22.68 -47.00 39.55
CA GLU A 159 -23.67 -47.61 38.65
C GLU A 159 -24.90 -46.68 38.83
N ARG A 160 -25.77 -46.62 37.82
CA ARG A 160 -27.23 -46.43 37.91
C ARG A 160 -27.78 -45.64 39.12
N ASP A 161 -28.47 -44.52 38.87
CA ASP A 161 -29.92 -44.53 39.10
C ASP A 161 -30.68 -43.38 38.39
N ARG A 162 -31.96 -43.67 38.21
CA ARG A 162 -32.97 -43.00 37.41
C ARG A 162 -33.51 -41.72 38.06
N SER A 163 -34.20 -40.96 37.20
CA SER A 163 -35.34 -40.08 37.46
C SER A 163 -35.06 -38.69 38.05
N ARG A 164 -35.43 -37.66 37.29
CA ARG A 164 -36.65 -36.89 37.58
C ARG A 164 -37.01 -35.96 36.43
N ASP A 165 -38.30 -36.00 36.14
CA ASP A 165 -39.04 -35.19 35.18
C ASP A 165 -38.80 -33.68 35.33
N ASP A 166 -38.82 -32.97 34.20
CA ASP A 166 -39.73 -31.84 34.09
C ASP A 166 -40.18 -31.63 32.63
N LYS A 167 -41.48 -31.85 32.42
CA LYS A 167 -42.21 -31.50 31.20
C LYS A 167 -42.65 -30.04 31.29
N ARG A 168 -42.49 -29.28 30.20
CA ARG A 168 -43.28 -28.14 29.69
C ARG A 168 -42.44 -27.48 28.59
N GLY A 169 -42.84 -27.24 27.35
CA GLY A 169 -44.07 -27.42 26.59
C GLY A 169 -43.89 -26.63 25.27
N ASN A 170 -44.28 -27.24 24.15
CA ASN A 170 -44.79 -26.68 22.88
C ASN A 170 -44.27 -25.27 22.43
N SER A 171 -43.68 -25.08 21.25
CA SER A 171 -44.42 -25.19 19.97
C SER A 171 -43.58 -24.68 18.78
N ARG A 172 -44.01 -25.12 17.58
CA ARG A 172 -43.77 -24.57 16.22
C ARG A 172 -42.51 -25.01 15.48
N SER A 173 -42.68 -26.13 14.78
CA SER A 173 -42.02 -26.46 13.52
C SER A 173 -42.22 -25.36 12.48
N PHE A 174 -41.12 -24.77 12.00
CA PHE A 174 -41.09 -24.04 10.73
C PHE A 174 -40.27 -24.87 9.75
N SER A 175 -40.95 -25.44 8.76
CA SER A 175 -40.31 -26.06 7.59
C SER A 175 -39.53 -24.98 6.85
N SER A 176 -38.24 -25.21 6.61
CA SER A 176 -37.49 -24.51 5.57
C SER A 176 -36.78 -25.54 4.70
N ASP A 177 -37.51 -26.05 3.71
CA ASP A 177 -36.92 -26.60 2.50
C ASP A 177 -36.09 -25.51 1.80
N ARG A 178 -34.78 -25.49 2.07
CA ARG A 178 -33.80 -24.77 1.26
C ARG A 178 -32.85 -25.81 0.65
N PRO A 179 -32.80 -25.96 -0.69
CA PRO A 179 -31.82 -26.84 -1.29
C PRO A 179 -30.42 -26.24 -1.15
N SER A 180 -29.50 -27.03 -0.58
CA SER A 180 -28.08 -26.72 -0.48
C SER A 180 -27.47 -26.61 -1.88
N ARG A 181 -27.34 -25.38 -2.42
CA ARG A 181 -26.49 -25.14 -3.60
C ARG A 181 -25.03 -25.16 -3.13
N GLY A 182 -24.36 -26.28 -3.35
CA GLY A 182 -22.90 -26.38 -3.17
C GLY A 182 -22.19 -25.33 -4.02
N PHE A 183 -21.21 -24.65 -3.42
CA PHE A 183 -20.25 -23.81 -4.14
C PHE A 183 -19.45 -24.71 -5.09
N LYS A 184 -19.63 -24.54 -6.40
CA LYS A 184 -18.74 -25.14 -7.40
C LYS A 184 -17.43 -24.36 -7.36
N SER A 185 -16.36 -25.01 -6.91
CA SER A 185 -15.00 -24.60 -7.26
C SER A 185 -14.84 -24.75 -8.77
N ASP A 186 -14.28 -23.73 -9.40
CA ASP A 186 -13.80 -23.69 -10.81
C ASP A 186 -14.64 -22.85 -11.78
N ASP A 187 -14.66 -21.54 -11.52
CA ASP A 187 -14.72 -20.51 -12.56
C ASP A 187 -13.55 -19.52 -12.34
N LYS A 188 -12.31 -20.02 -12.41
CA LYS A 188 -11.13 -19.14 -12.50
C LYS A 188 -11.01 -18.65 -13.95
N PRO A 189 -10.99 -17.34 -14.21
CA PRO A 189 -10.77 -16.83 -15.57
C PRO A 189 -9.41 -17.28 -16.11
N LYS A 190 -9.41 -17.85 -17.32
CA LYS A 190 -8.19 -18.29 -18.03
C LYS A 190 -7.30 -17.08 -18.33
N ARG A 191 -6.01 -17.19 -18.02
CA ARG A 191 -5.01 -16.13 -18.25
C ARG A 191 -4.90 -15.81 -19.74
N ALA A 192 -5.02 -14.53 -20.11
CA ALA A 192 -4.69 -14.06 -21.44
C ALA A 192 -3.17 -14.13 -21.70
N PRO A 193 -2.71 -14.20 -22.97
CA PRO A 193 -1.28 -14.30 -23.29
C PRO A 193 -0.54 -13.02 -22.89
N LYS A 194 0.70 -13.19 -22.40
CA LYS A 194 1.60 -12.11 -21.99
C LYS A 194 2.04 -11.28 -23.21
N ASP A 195 1.47 -10.09 -23.37
CA ASP A 195 2.21 -9.01 -24.02
C ASP A 195 3.31 -8.56 -23.05
N GLY A 196 4.56 -8.75 -23.47
CA GLY A 196 5.73 -8.43 -22.68
C GLY A 196 5.78 -6.96 -22.28
N PHE A 197 6.31 -6.72 -21.08
CA PHE A 197 6.62 -5.41 -20.54
C PHE A 197 7.46 -4.60 -21.54
N ARG A 198 6.89 -3.56 -22.15
CA ARG A 198 7.65 -2.63 -22.98
C ARG A 198 8.42 -1.70 -22.05
N LYS A 199 9.76 -1.82 -22.06
CA LYS A 199 10.64 -0.85 -21.40
C LYS A 199 10.37 0.54 -21.99
N ILE A 200 10.18 1.52 -21.13
CA ILE A 200 10.11 2.93 -21.51
C ILE A 200 11.52 3.33 -21.97
N SER A 201 11.69 3.57 -23.27
CA SER A 201 12.89 4.20 -23.82
C SER A 201 12.72 5.72 -23.73
N PHE A 202 13.58 6.37 -22.95
CA PHE A 202 13.61 7.83 -22.86
C PHE A 202 14.37 8.40 -24.05
N GLU A 203 13.65 8.80 -25.11
CA GLU A 203 14.22 9.61 -26.18
C GLU A 203 14.14 11.10 -25.81
N GLY A 204 15.31 11.74 -25.70
CA GLY A 204 15.49 13.19 -25.83
C GLY A 204 15.67 13.95 -24.53
N ASP A 205 16.80 14.65 -24.44
CA ASP A 205 17.11 15.66 -23.42
C ASP A 205 16.21 16.90 -23.60
N LYS A 206 14.95 16.81 -23.15
CA LYS A 206 14.06 17.97 -23.06
C LYS A 206 14.26 18.65 -21.72
N LYS A 207 14.64 19.93 -21.75
CA LYS A 207 14.80 20.77 -20.55
C LYS A 207 13.44 20.92 -19.82
N PRO A 208 13.42 20.89 -18.47
CA PRO A 208 12.18 21.03 -17.70
C PRO A 208 11.52 22.40 -17.91
N ARG A 209 10.18 22.44 -17.93
CA ARG A 209 9.39 23.67 -18.10
C ARG A 209 9.35 24.46 -16.78
N ILE A 210 10.08 25.57 -16.74
CA ILE A 210 10.12 26.48 -15.58
C ILE A 210 8.99 27.52 -15.73
N VAL A 211 8.09 27.60 -14.75
CA VAL A 211 7.04 28.63 -14.68
C VAL A 211 7.52 29.77 -13.78
N LYS A 212 7.19 31.02 -14.09
CA LYS A 212 7.49 32.20 -13.24
C LYS A 212 6.26 32.56 -12.42
N LYS A 213 6.41 32.65 -11.09
CA LYS A 213 5.29 33.02 -10.21
C LYS A 213 5.02 34.51 -10.42
N ASP A 214 3.84 34.87 -10.92
CA ASP A 214 3.42 36.27 -11.02
C ASP A 214 3.45 36.89 -9.63
N LYS A 215 4.06 38.09 -9.55
CA LYS A 215 4.30 38.83 -8.31
C LYS A 215 3.01 39.35 -7.70
#